data_AF-A0A1D3JCA7-F1
#
_entry.id   AF-A0A1D3JCA7-F1
#
_cell.length_a   1.000
_cell.length_b   1.000
_cell.length_c   1.000
_cell.angle_alpha   90.00
_cell.angle_beta   90.00
_cell.angle_gamma   90.00
#
_symmetry.space_group_name_H-M   'P 1'
#
loop_
_entity.id
_entity.type
_entity.pdbx_description
1 polymer ?
#
loop_
_entity_poly.entity_id
_entity_poly.type
_entity_poly.pdbx_seq_one_letter_code
_entity_poly.pdbx_strand_id
1 'polypeptide(L)'
;MYGLKSYKNDVPNYTSIAITGKDTLRDLGADLMRNYKVTLPTYINMDFEKRCRVLNYWVYKEISNYKSENDIKGIFSHVDTFITEVWNKLQEEASTPCERDPNNFSIFLLHIKKELDDFCTNRDMFIISSFRFRSSCTDLNECNGVSYYTKRIKSITNCEISTISNNRENTILS
;
A
#
# COMPACT_ATOMS: atom_id res chain seq x y z
N MET A 1 12.29 -15.97 -15.36
CA MET A 1 12.48 -15.23 -14.09
C MET A 1 13.44 -14.07 -14.41
N TYR A 2 12.91 -12.91 -14.81
CA TYR A 2 13.74 -11.75 -15.14
C TYR A 2 14.46 -11.27 -13.89
N GLY A 3 15.78 -11.14 -13.97
CA GLY A 3 16.60 -10.64 -12.86
C GLY A 3 16.05 -9.29 -12.40
N LEU A 4 15.85 -9.15 -11.08
CA LEU A 4 15.51 -7.91 -10.41
C LEU A 4 16.58 -6.86 -10.73
N LYS A 5 16.37 -6.09 -11.80
CA LYS A 5 17.25 -4.98 -12.15
C LYS A 5 17.11 -3.96 -11.02
N SER A 6 18.19 -3.75 -10.28
CA SER A 6 18.26 -2.73 -9.24
C SER A 6 18.03 -1.36 -9.88
N TYR A 7 16.96 -0.66 -9.50
CA TYR A 7 16.65 0.69 -9.98
C TYR A 7 17.56 1.77 -9.41
N LYS A 8 18.51 1.43 -8.51
CA LYS A 8 19.38 2.39 -7.82
C LYS A 8 20.13 3.34 -8.76
N ASN A 9 20.54 2.87 -9.94
CA ASN A 9 21.24 3.69 -10.93
C ASN A 9 20.32 4.66 -11.67
N ASP A 10 19.02 4.35 -11.70
CA ASP A 10 18.02 5.16 -12.39
C ASP A 10 17.47 6.26 -11.48
N VAL A 11 17.42 6.03 -10.15
CA VAL A 11 16.89 6.98 -9.15
C VAL A 11 17.37 8.43 -9.33
N PRO A 12 18.64 8.74 -9.60
CA PRO A 12 19.09 10.12 -9.79
C PRO A 12 18.39 10.85 -10.95
N ASN A 13 17.86 10.13 -11.93
CA ASN A 13 17.08 10.73 -13.03
C ASN A 13 15.65 11.08 -12.61
N TYR A 14 15.20 10.66 -11.42
CA TYR A 14 13.83 10.81 -10.92
C TYR A 14 13.67 11.90 -9.87
N THR A 15 14.77 12.53 -9.43
CA THR A 15 14.74 13.56 -8.38
C THR A 15 15.76 14.67 -8.66
N SER A 16 15.49 15.86 -8.14
CA SER A 16 16.45 16.96 -8.06
C SER A 16 17.34 16.88 -6.80
N ILE A 17 16.96 16.05 -5.82
CA ILE A 17 17.70 15.88 -4.58
C ILE A 17 19.01 15.12 -4.85
N ALA A 18 20.13 15.72 -4.46
CA ALA A 18 21.44 15.10 -4.60
C ALA A 18 21.59 13.90 -3.66
N ILE A 19 21.81 12.72 -4.23
CA ILE A 19 22.01 11.46 -3.51
C ILE A 19 23.52 11.22 -3.38
N THR A 20 24.06 11.13 -2.16
CA THR A 20 25.50 10.95 -1.94
C THR A 20 25.81 9.72 -1.08
N GLY A 21 26.82 8.92 -1.45
CA GLY A 21 27.34 7.84 -0.60
C GLY A 21 26.38 6.66 -0.34
N LYS A 22 26.55 5.94 0.78
CA LYS A 22 25.77 4.75 1.22
C LYS A 22 24.31 5.12 1.59
N ASP A 23 23.62 5.72 0.64
CA ASP A 23 22.37 6.41 0.87
C ASP A 23 21.21 5.41 0.88
N THR A 24 20.68 5.11 2.07
CA THR A 24 19.47 4.31 2.23
C THR A 24 18.25 5.00 1.60
N LEU A 25 18.33 6.31 1.30
CA LEU A 25 17.30 7.02 0.55
C LEU A 25 17.26 6.61 -0.92
N ARG A 26 18.44 6.34 -1.52
CA ARG A 26 18.52 5.77 -2.87
C ARG A 26 17.88 4.39 -2.94
N ASP A 27 18.06 3.60 -1.88
CA ASP A 27 17.51 2.26 -1.78
C ASP A 27 15.99 2.33 -1.68
N LEU A 28 15.46 3.23 -0.85
CA LEU A 28 14.03 3.53 -0.78
C LEU A 28 13.46 3.98 -2.15
N GLY A 29 14.14 4.88 -2.85
CA GLY A 29 13.75 5.31 -4.18
C GLY A 29 13.72 4.15 -5.18
N ALA A 30 14.72 3.27 -5.16
CA ALA A 30 14.79 2.11 -6.03
C ALA A 30 13.67 1.10 -5.75
N ASP A 31 13.34 0.88 -4.48
CA ASP A 31 12.23 0.01 -4.07
C ASP A 31 10.88 0.59 -4.47
N LEU A 32 10.70 1.92 -4.37
CA LEU A 32 9.53 2.60 -4.90
C LEU A 32 9.40 2.39 -6.42
N MET A 33 10.47 2.65 -7.19
CA MET A 33 10.45 2.43 -8.63
C MET A 33 10.10 0.99 -9.00
N ARG A 34 10.66 0.01 -8.27
CA ARG A 34 10.33 -1.41 -8.44
C ARG A 34 8.86 -1.67 -8.13
N ASN A 35 8.37 -1.16 -7.00
CA ASN A 35 7.01 -1.43 -6.59
C ASN A 35 6.00 -0.79 -7.54
N TYR A 36 6.29 0.39 -8.08
CA TYR A 36 5.44 1.07 -9.06
C TYR A 36 5.49 0.39 -10.45
N LYS A 37 6.68 0.08 -10.96
CA LYS A 37 6.85 -0.43 -12.34
C LYS A 37 6.64 -1.93 -12.49
N VAL A 38 6.84 -2.70 -11.42
CA VAL A 38 6.83 -4.17 -11.47
C VAL A 38 5.74 -4.74 -10.57
N THR A 39 5.79 -4.45 -9.27
CA THR A 39 4.89 -5.05 -8.28
C THR A 39 3.44 -4.66 -8.56
N LEU A 40 3.17 -3.37 -8.67
CA LEU A 40 1.83 -2.80 -8.92
C LEU A 40 1.15 -3.45 -10.14
N PRO A 41 1.73 -3.50 -11.35
CA PRO A 41 1.07 -4.12 -12.50
C PRO A 41 0.97 -5.66 -12.42
N THR A 42 1.84 -6.35 -11.67
CA THR A 42 1.88 -7.83 -11.64
C THR A 42 0.66 -8.46 -10.95
N TYR A 43 0.10 -7.82 -9.91
CA TYR A 43 -0.98 -8.42 -9.10
C TYR A 43 -2.38 -8.18 -9.70
N ILE A 44 -2.63 -8.65 -10.92
CA ILE A 44 -3.89 -8.39 -11.65
C ILE A 44 -5.16 -8.99 -11.02
N ASN A 45 -5.03 -9.91 -10.06
CA ASN A 45 -6.16 -10.50 -9.33
C ASN A 45 -6.77 -9.54 -8.29
N MET A 46 -6.11 -8.41 -8.03
CA MET A 46 -6.58 -7.34 -7.16
C MET A 46 -6.88 -6.10 -8.00
N ASP A 47 -7.96 -5.40 -7.64
CA ASP A 47 -8.30 -4.11 -8.24
C ASP A 47 -7.11 -3.13 -8.20
N PHE A 48 -6.98 -2.29 -9.25
CA PHE A 48 -5.85 -1.37 -9.37
C PHE A 48 -5.82 -0.33 -8.25
N GLU A 49 -6.97 0.23 -7.85
CA GLU A 49 -7.06 1.21 -6.78
C GLU A 49 -6.64 0.60 -5.44
N LYS A 50 -7.07 -0.63 -5.17
CA LYS A 50 -6.62 -1.38 -3.97
C LYS A 50 -5.10 -1.56 -3.95
N ARG A 51 -4.50 -1.95 -5.07
CA ARG A 51 -3.03 -2.09 -5.17
C ARG A 51 -2.31 -0.76 -5.00
N CYS A 52 -2.85 0.31 -5.58
CA CYS A 52 -2.29 1.66 -5.44
C CYS A 52 -2.33 2.15 -3.98
N ARG A 53 -3.42 1.87 -3.26
CA ARG A 53 -3.55 2.14 -1.82
C ARG A 53 -2.54 1.36 -0.97
N VAL A 54 -2.32 0.08 -1.29
CA VAL A 54 -1.27 -0.73 -0.65
C VAL A 54 0.12 -0.12 -0.86
N LEU A 55 0.42 0.35 -2.08
CA LEU A 55 1.68 1.03 -2.37
C LEU A 55 1.85 2.32 -1.55
N ASN A 56 0.79 3.12 -1.42
CA ASN A 56 0.78 4.32 -0.58
C ASN A 56 1.07 3.98 0.90
N TYR A 57 0.42 2.97 1.47
CA TYR A 57 0.71 2.54 2.86
C TYR A 57 2.16 2.12 3.06
N TRP A 58 2.70 1.38 2.10
CA TRP A 58 4.11 0.97 2.14
C TRP A 58 5.04 2.19 2.12
N VAL A 59 4.84 3.13 1.18
CA VAL A 59 5.66 4.34 1.09
C VAL A 59 5.60 5.18 2.36
N TYR A 60 4.43 5.36 2.98
CA TYR A 60 4.34 6.12 4.23
C TYR A 60 5.11 5.47 5.37
N LYS A 61 5.04 4.15 5.48
CA LYS A 61 5.79 3.40 6.48
C LYS A 61 7.29 3.57 6.27
N GLU A 62 7.77 3.42 5.03
CA GLU A 62 9.20 3.54 4.74
C GLU A 62 9.73 4.96 4.92
N ILE A 63 8.96 5.99 4.55
CA ILE A 63 9.32 7.39 4.87
C ILE A 63 9.42 7.59 6.39
N SER A 64 8.43 7.09 7.14
CA SER A 64 8.41 7.22 8.60
C SER A 64 9.60 6.52 9.24
N ASN A 65 9.92 5.30 8.81
CA ASN A 65 11.07 4.54 9.29
C ASN A 65 12.37 5.27 8.97
N TYR A 66 12.56 5.68 7.71
CA TYR A 66 13.76 6.41 7.28
C TYR A 66 13.97 7.69 8.10
N LYS A 67 12.91 8.49 8.28
CA LYS A 67 12.98 9.71 9.10
C LYS A 67 13.36 9.41 10.54
N SER A 68 12.76 8.37 11.13
CA SER A 68 13.05 7.96 12.51
C SER A 68 14.49 7.47 12.68
N GLU A 69 15.00 6.68 11.74
CA GLU A 69 16.37 6.13 11.78
C GLU A 69 17.45 7.20 11.60
N ASN A 70 17.12 8.30 10.92
CA ASN A 70 18.05 9.39 10.63
C ASN A 70 17.80 10.66 11.48
N ASP A 71 16.98 10.58 12.55
CA ASP A 71 16.58 11.70 13.43
C ASP A 71 16.08 12.95 12.67
N ILE A 72 15.39 12.73 11.55
CA ILE A 72 14.83 13.81 10.72
C ILE A 72 13.52 14.27 11.35
N LYS A 73 13.55 15.46 11.96
CA LYS A 73 12.38 16.08 12.59
C LYS A 73 11.67 16.99 11.60
N GLY A 74 10.36 16.80 11.43
CA GLY A 74 9.50 17.65 10.59
C GLY A 74 8.52 16.88 9.72
N ILE A 75 7.33 17.47 9.54
CA ILE A 75 6.29 16.92 8.66
C ILE A 75 6.76 16.94 7.20
N PHE A 76 7.43 18.02 6.78
CA PHE A 76 8.03 18.17 5.45
C PHE A 76 9.56 18.25 5.54
N SER A 77 10.24 17.43 4.75
CA SER A 77 11.70 17.27 4.73
C SER A 77 12.19 16.97 3.30
N HIS A 78 13.51 16.95 3.11
CA HIS A 78 14.13 16.55 1.84
C HIS A 78 13.70 15.13 1.41
N VAL A 79 13.36 14.24 2.35
CA VAL A 79 12.84 12.89 2.08
C VAL A 79 11.46 12.96 1.44
N ASP A 80 10.58 13.84 1.91
CA ASP A 80 9.24 13.99 1.35
C ASP A 80 9.31 14.55 -0.07
N THR A 81 10.17 15.55 -0.29
CA THR A 81 10.46 16.10 -1.62
C THR A 81 11.01 15.02 -2.55
N PHE A 82 12.04 14.29 -2.11
CA PHE A 82 12.65 13.19 -2.86
C PHE A 82 11.61 12.16 -3.32
N ILE A 83 10.81 11.62 -2.39
CA ILE A 83 9.80 10.60 -2.74
C ILE A 83 8.71 11.20 -3.64
N THR A 84 8.36 12.48 -3.46
CA THR A 84 7.34 13.15 -4.28
C THR A 84 7.79 13.29 -5.71
N GLU A 85 9.01 13.74 -5.93
CA GLU A 85 9.57 13.85 -7.27
C GLU A 85 9.69 12.49 -7.96
N VAL A 86 10.19 11.47 -7.23
CA VAL A 86 10.30 10.12 -7.76
C VAL A 86 8.92 9.58 -8.16
N TRP A 87 7.92 9.72 -7.29
CA TRP A 87 6.56 9.28 -7.56
C TRP A 87 5.95 10.02 -8.76
N ASN A 88 6.08 11.35 -8.83
CA ASN A 88 5.51 12.15 -9.91
C ASN A 88 6.07 11.75 -11.27
N LYS A 89 7.40 11.57 -11.38
CA LYS A 89 7.99 11.08 -12.64
C LYS A 89 7.55 9.67 -12.99
N LEU A 90 7.42 8.77 -12.01
CA LEU A 90 6.87 7.43 -12.25
C LEU A 90 5.43 7.49 -12.78
N GLN A 91 4.64 8.42 -12.26
CA GLN A 91 3.26 8.63 -12.67
C GLN A 91 3.15 9.18 -14.10
N GLU A 92 4.03 10.12 -14.48
CA GLU A 92 4.10 10.69 -15.83
C GLU A 92 4.44 9.62 -16.89
N GLU A 93 5.26 8.63 -16.54
CA GLU A 93 5.65 7.54 -17.44
C GLU A 93 4.63 6.40 -17.51
N ALA A 94 3.66 6.34 -16.59
CA ALA A 94 2.76 5.20 -16.45
C ALA A 94 1.51 5.31 -17.34
N SER A 95 1.16 4.22 -18.01
CA SER A 95 -0.11 4.16 -18.79
C SER A 95 -1.35 4.22 -17.90
N THR A 96 -1.25 3.75 -16.67
CA THR A 96 -2.32 3.87 -15.65
C THR A 96 -1.69 4.46 -14.40
N PRO A 97 -1.91 5.76 -14.12
CA PRO A 97 -1.27 6.43 -13.00
C PRO A 97 -1.85 5.92 -11.67
N CYS A 98 -0.97 5.61 -10.73
CA CYS A 98 -1.29 5.47 -9.31
C CYS A 98 -0.99 6.78 -8.61
N GLU A 99 -2.03 7.45 -8.13
CA GLU A 99 -1.90 8.73 -7.44
C GLU A 99 -1.32 8.54 -6.04
N ARG A 100 -0.46 9.48 -5.64
CA ARG A 100 0.02 9.56 -4.27
C ARG A 100 -1.06 10.20 -3.41
N ASP A 101 -1.48 9.51 -2.37
CA ASP A 101 -2.43 10.04 -1.40
C ASP A 101 -1.71 11.16 -0.59
N PRO A 102 -2.31 12.34 -0.41
CA PRO A 102 -1.82 13.32 0.56
C PRO A 102 -2.07 12.79 1.99
N ASN A 103 -1.00 12.49 2.72
CA ASN A 103 -1.15 11.88 4.05
C ASN A 103 -1.76 12.86 5.05
N ASN A 104 -3.00 12.61 5.45
CA ASN A 104 -3.67 13.34 6.52
C ASN A 104 -3.76 12.54 7.83
N PHE A 105 -3.15 11.35 7.89
CA PHE A 105 -3.29 10.42 9.03
C PHE A 105 -1.95 10.19 9.73
N SER A 106 -2.01 9.98 11.05
CA SER A 106 -0.85 9.51 11.81
C SER A 106 -0.43 8.11 11.32
N ILE A 107 0.85 7.75 11.51
CA ILE A 107 1.36 6.43 11.11
C ILE A 107 0.59 5.28 11.77
N PHE A 108 0.14 5.49 13.02
CA PHE A 108 -0.70 4.54 13.75
C PHE A 108 -2.06 4.36 13.08
N LEU A 109 -2.72 5.45 12.69
CA LEU A 109 -3.99 5.35 11.98
C LEU A 109 -3.81 4.67 10.62
N LEU A 110 -2.75 5.00 9.87
CA LEU A 110 -2.40 4.33 8.61
C LEU A 110 -2.20 2.82 8.79
N HIS A 111 -1.54 2.40 9.87
CA HIS A 111 -1.39 0.98 10.21
C HIS A 111 -2.75 0.30 10.37
N ILE A 112 -3.66 0.90 11.13
CA ILE A 112 -5.02 0.38 11.30
C ILE A 112 -5.75 0.32 9.95
N LYS A 113 -5.65 1.36 9.11
CA LYS A 113 -6.29 1.33 7.77
C LYS A 113 -5.77 0.17 6.94
N LYS A 114 -4.45 -0.02 6.95
CA LYS A 114 -3.80 -1.13 6.24
C LYS A 114 -4.27 -2.49 6.75
N GLU A 115 -4.31 -2.71 8.07
CA GLU A 115 -4.77 -3.98 8.63
C GLU A 115 -6.23 -4.29 8.26
N LEU A 116 -7.08 -3.25 8.25
CA LEU A 116 -8.46 -3.39 7.81
C LEU A 116 -8.54 -3.74 6.32
N ASP A 117 -7.81 -3.03 5.47
CA ASP A 117 -7.77 -3.29 4.02
C ASP A 117 -7.22 -4.68 3.71
N ASP A 118 -6.20 -5.15 4.43
CA ASP A 118 -5.63 -6.49 4.29
C ASP A 118 -6.65 -7.55 4.69
N PHE A 119 -7.33 -7.36 5.83
CA PHE A 119 -8.40 -8.26 6.27
C PHE A 119 -9.50 -8.36 5.21
N CYS A 120 -9.95 -7.22 4.67
CA CYS A 120 -11.01 -7.16 3.67
C CYS A 120 -10.60 -7.77 2.33
N THR A 121 -9.37 -7.55 1.91
CA THR A 121 -8.81 -8.15 0.71
C THR A 121 -8.71 -9.67 0.86
N ASN A 122 -8.23 -10.17 2.00
CA ASN A 122 -8.16 -11.60 2.27
C ASN A 122 -9.56 -12.24 2.34
N ARG A 123 -10.52 -11.55 2.96
CA ARG A 123 -11.93 -11.95 2.99
C ARG A 123 -12.51 -12.10 1.59
N ASP A 124 -12.33 -11.09 0.73
CA ASP A 124 -12.83 -11.09 -0.64
C ASP A 124 -12.17 -12.21 -1.47
N MET A 125 -10.85 -12.38 -1.36
CA MET A 125 -10.12 -13.45 -2.03
C MET A 125 -10.58 -14.84 -1.58
N PHE A 126 -10.83 -15.03 -0.28
CA PHE A 126 -11.39 -16.27 0.25
C PHE A 126 -12.79 -16.56 -0.32
N ILE A 127 -13.64 -15.54 -0.43
CA ILE A 127 -14.98 -15.70 -1.02
C ILE A 127 -14.89 -16.10 -2.51
N ILE A 128 -13.96 -15.52 -3.26
CA ILE A 128 -13.75 -15.85 -4.67
C ILE A 128 -13.23 -17.28 -4.82
N SER A 129 -12.23 -17.67 -4.00
CA SER A 129 -11.67 -19.02 -4.04
C SER A 129 -12.70 -20.07 -3.62
N SER A 130 -13.51 -19.78 -2.60
CA SER A 130 -14.57 -20.67 -2.13
C SER A 130 -15.68 -20.85 -3.17
N PHE A 131 -16.04 -19.79 -3.91
CA PHE A 131 -16.98 -19.88 -5.02
C PHE A 131 -16.43 -20.77 -6.15
N ARG A 132 -15.16 -20.60 -6.53
CA ARG A 132 -14.49 -21.47 -7.53
C ARG A 132 -14.46 -22.92 -7.07
N PHE A 133 -14.09 -23.17 -5.81
CA PHE A 133 -14.11 -24.52 -5.24
C PHE A 133 -15.51 -25.14 -5.30
N ARG A 134 -16.55 -24.39 -4.90
CA ARG A 134 -17.93 -24.86 -4.95
C ARG A 134 -18.38 -25.23 -6.35
N SER A 135 -17.93 -24.50 -7.39
CA SER A 135 -18.26 -24.82 -8.77
C SER A 135 -17.59 -26.10 -9.32
N SER A 136 -16.53 -26.57 -8.67
CA SER A 136 -15.77 -27.77 -9.07
C SER A 136 -15.87 -28.93 -8.07
N CYS A 137 -16.60 -28.76 -6.97
CA CYS A 137 -16.67 -29.68 -5.85
C CYS A 137 -17.66 -30.83 -6.15
N THR A 138 -17.20 -32.07 -5.99
CA THR A 138 -18.00 -33.29 -6.23
C THR A 138 -18.48 -33.98 -4.95
N ASP A 139 -17.89 -33.67 -3.79
CA ASP A 139 -18.30 -34.19 -2.48
C ASP A 139 -19.23 -33.21 -1.76
N LEU A 140 -20.48 -33.63 -1.55
CA LEU A 140 -21.55 -32.81 -0.97
C LEU A 140 -21.23 -32.28 0.44
N ASN A 141 -20.55 -33.07 1.28
CA ASN A 141 -20.26 -32.69 2.67
C ASN A 141 -19.19 -31.60 2.73
N GLU A 142 -18.17 -31.72 1.89
CA GLU A 142 -17.11 -30.73 1.77
C GLU A 142 -17.65 -29.40 1.19
N CYS A 143 -18.51 -29.46 0.15
CA CYS A 143 -19.13 -28.27 -0.41
C CYS A 143 -20.02 -27.53 0.62
N ASN A 144 -20.71 -28.27 1.51
CA ASN A 144 -21.57 -27.71 2.56
C ASN A 144 -20.76 -26.99 3.65
N GLY A 145 -19.62 -27.57 4.06
CA GLY A 145 -18.70 -26.93 5.00
C GLY A 145 -18.18 -25.59 4.46
N VAL A 146 -17.71 -25.56 3.21
CA VAL A 146 -17.22 -24.33 2.55
C VAL A 146 -18.32 -23.26 2.44
N SER A 147 -19.57 -23.66 2.16
CA SER A 147 -20.71 -22.75 2.13
C SER A 147 -20.99 -22.10 3.50
N TYR A 148 -20.85 -22.84 4.61
CA TYR A 148 -21.04 -22.31 5.96
C TYR A 148 -20.02 -21.20 6.29
N TYR A 149 -18.72 -21.48 6.10
CA TYR A 149 -17.66 -20.51 6.39
C TYR A 149 -17.74 -19.29 5.47
N THR A 150 -18.07 -19.49 4.19
CA THR A 150 -18.26 -18.38 3.25
C THR A 150 -19.39 -17.45 3.68
N LYS A 151 -20.52 -17.97 4.15
CA LYS A 151 -21.64 -17.15 4.65
C LYS A 151 -21.23 -16.34 5.89
N ARG A 152 -20.50 -16.96 6.82
CA ARG A 152 -20.05 -16.33 8.07
C ARG A 152 -18.98 -15.26 7.85
N ILE A 153 -18.10 -15.46 6.87
CA ILE A 153 -17.07 -14.49 6.49
C ILE A 153 -17.71 -13.31 5.72
N LYS A 154 -18.69 -13.58 4.86
CA LYS A 154 -19.49 -12.54 4.17
C LYS A 154 -20.24 -11.61 5.13
N SER A 155 -20.69 -12.09 6.28
CA SER A 155 -21.41 -11.26 7.26
C SER A 155 -20.52 -10.25 8.00
N ILE A 156 -19.21 -10.31 7.83
CA ILE A 156 -18.29 -9.29 8.37
C ILE A 156 -18.27 -8.13 7.38
N THR A 157 -19.08 -7.10 7.59
CA THR A 157 -19.34 -6.02 6.61
C THR A 157 -18.44 -4.80 6.73
N ASN A 158 -17.77 -4.62 7.88
CA ASN A 158 -17.05 -3.38 8.19
C ASN A 158 -15.67 -3.36 7.53
N CYS A 159 -15.66 -3.19 6.21
CA CYS A 159 -14.46 -2.91 5.41
C CYS A 159 -14.28 -1.43 5.10
N GLU A 160 -15.18 -0.61 5.61
CA GLU A 160 -15.05 0.83 5.64
C GLU A 160 -14.57 1.20 7.04
N ILE A 161 -13.53 2.03 7.10
CA ILE A 161 -13.33 2.84 8.29
C ILE A 161 -14.51 3.80 8.27
N SER A 162 -15.53 3.53 9.09
CA SER A 162 -16.49 4.56 9.45
C SER A 162 -15.66 5.76 9.80
N THR A 163 -15.81 6.86 9.05
CA THR A 163 -15.14 8.13 9.28
C THR A 163 -14.91 8.31 10.77
N ILE A 164 -13.68 8.03 11.24
CA ILE A 164 -13.28 8.44 12.58
C ILE A 164 -13.26 9.95 12.41
N SER A 165 -14.38 10.58 12.78
CA SER A 165 -14.51 12.01 12.71
C SER A 165 -13.35 12.58 13.50
N ASN A 166 -12.74 13.62 12.95
CA ASN A 166 -11.69 14.42 13.58
C ASN A 166 -12.20 15.15 14.86
N ASN A 167 -13.19 14.62 15.58
CA ASN A 167 -13.86 15.28 16.69
C ASN A 167 -13.19 15.03 18.06
N ARG A 168 -11.89 14.69 18.11
CA ARG A 168 -11.18 14.55 19.39
C ARG A 168 -10.00 15.50 19.63
N GLU A 169 -9.74 16.48 18.76
CA GLU A 169 -8.68 17.47 19.01
C GLU A 169 -9.16 18.86 19.46
N ASN A 170 -10.47 19.12 19.55
CA ASN A 170 -11.00 20.44 20.00
C ASN A 170 -11.58 20.45 21.42
N THR A 171 -11.10 19.63 22.35
CA THR A 171 -11.63 19.67 23.75
C THR A 171 -10.58 19.58 24.85
N ILE A 172 -9.34 19.98 24.57
CA ILE A 172 -8.39 20.32 25.63
C ILE A 172 -7.63 21.56 25.16
N LEU A 173 -8.21 22.73 25.39
CA LEU A 173 -7.59 24.05 25.64
C LEU A 173 -8.69 25.12 25.54
N SER A 174 -9.44 25.27 26.62
CA SER A 174 -10.19 26.47 26.97
C SER A 174 -9.97 26.75 28.44
#